data_AF-A0A495XIX8-F1
#
_entry.id   AF-A0A495XIX8-F1
#
_cell.length_a   1.000
_cell.length_b   1.000
_cell.length_c   1.000
_cell.angle_alpha   90.00
_cell.angle_beta   90.00
_cell.angle_gamma   90.00
#
_symmetry.space_group_name_H-M   'P 1'
#
loop_
_entity.id
_entity.type
_entity.pdbx_description
1 polymer ?
#
loop_
_entity_poly.entity_id
_entity_poly.type
_entity_poly.pdbx_seq_one_letter_code
_entity_poly.pdbx_strand_id
1 'polypeptide(L)'
;MSRFRRPVVAALAAVTAAALPAIAPPGASAETYLQEARIAVLHGDVLRVKEGGMDADWEDQESGVQRFQLDGNRVAVLKTDGSLLVKEGDLGPGWYTVDTDSVTDFQLRDGRIAYAEGQDLYITEGDLGGEVVHQDAVVAKFQIEGDRVGVLTPDGALLVKEGDLGPGWVTISDNDVTDFQLENDRIAYTEGDHLWAQEGELDAPSIDQETGVRGFQLEGDRVGVLKDDGSLLVKGGDLEPGWATISTGVTDFELDADRIGYVENGDLWAQEGGLDAASYVQEEDIAAFDLDGDRVAVIKDGALLVKEGDLGPGWYEAESDSATGVQLLAPIKSGRHVTLADLQEIYGYIGYPDVVEAGLDSLNQAMDDGDITTPARMAAFIATLRAESGLRYDRGEVDQSLGRWRGRGFIQISNDFNYQYITNYFGYDFMADPDAAATLEYSAPIARWYWTVARPRMNEWADNLDMGAVDGGIGYYYSPAEDARRCDYFKAALRYFNGGELPDADINCVRH
;
A
#
# COMPACT_ATOMS: atom_id res chain seq x y z
N MET A 1 -30.46 93.33 33.30
CA MET A 1 -31.28 93.54 32.09
C MET A 1 -30.67 92.75 30.95
N SER A 2 -31.51 92.13 30.11
CA SER A 2 -31.20 91.49 28.82
C SER A 2 -31.14 89.94 28.76
N ARG A 3 -32.33 89.41 28.41
CA ARG A 3 -32.63 88.26 27.52
C ARG A 3 -32.32 86.83 27.96
N PHE A 4 -33.40 86.17 28.41
CA PHE A 4 -33.63 84.72 28.42
C PHE A 4 -33.50 84.07 27.03
N ARG A 5 -32.82 82.92 26.97
CA ARG A 5 -33.11 81.83 26.01
C ARG A 5 -32.91 80.48 26.72
N ARG A 6 -33.97 79.67 26.78
CA ARG A 6 -33.92 78.22 27.08
C ARG A 6 -33.42 77.48 25.84
N PRO A 7 -32.65 76.38 25.96
CA PRO A 7 -32.69 75.30 25.00
C PRO A 7 -33.50 74.11 25.53
N VAL A 8 -34.11 73.46 24.57
CA VAL A 8 -35.05 72.33 24.62
C VAL A 8 -34.28 71.02 24.86
N VAL A 9 -34.83 70.13 25.68
CA VAL A 9 -34.38 68.74 25.81
C VAL A 9 -34.82 67.99 24.55
N ALA A 10 -33.87 67.54 23.74
CA ALA A 10 -34.10 66.61 22.64
C ALA A 10 -33.61 65.21 23.06
N ALA A 11 -34.51 64.24 23.05
CA ALA A 11 -34.18 62.83 23.25
C ALA A 11 -33.36 62.32 22.04
N LEU A 12 -32.14 61.85 22.28
CA LEU A 12 -31.43 61.01 21.31
C LEU A 12 -31.89 59.56 21.50
N ALA A 13 -32.50 59.00 20.45
CA ALA A 13 -32.72 57.56 20.34
C ALA A 13 -31.37 56.86 20.16
N ALA A 14 -31.07 55.89 21.01
CA ALA A 14 -29.95 54.97 20.82
C ALA A 14 -30.31 54.00 19.69
N VAL A 15 -29.59 54.09 18.57
CA VAL A 15 -29.62 53.07 17.52
C VAL A 15 -28.62 51.99 17.94
N THR A 16 -29.14 50.81 18.29
CA THR A 16 -28.36 49.58 18.44
C THR A 16 -27.83 49.19 17.07
N ALA A 17 -26.51 49.20 16.90
CA ALA A 17 -25.85 48.62 15.74
C ALA A 17 -26.06 47.10 15.77
N ALA A 18 -26.81 46.58 14.80
CA ALA A 18 -26.88 45.15 14.55
C ALA A 18 -25.50 44.67 14.08
N ALA A 19 -24.90 43.74 14.82
CA ALA A 19 -23.70 43.05 14.37
C ALA A 19 -24.04 42.25 13.10
N LEU A 20 -23.30 42.52 12.02
CA LEU A 20 -23.32 41.68 10.83
C LEU A 20 -22.80 40.28 11.23
N PRO A 21 -23.37 39.20 10.69
CA PRO A 21 -22.83 37.86 10.92
C PRO A 21 -21.40 37.81 10.37
N ALA A 22 -20.48 37.27 11.16
CA ALA A 22 -19.14 36.98 10.71
C ALA A 22 -19.22 36.03 9.52
N ILE A 23 -18.68 36.44 8.38
CA ILE A 23 -18.44 35.55 7.24
C ILE A 23 -17.33 34.61 7.69
N ALA A 24 -17.65 33.33 7.83
CA ALA A 24 -16.66 32.28 8.07
C ALA A 24 -15.59 32.34 6.96
N PRO A 25 -14.30 32.12 7.28
CA PRO A 25 -13.29 32.01 6.24
C PRO A 25 -13.70 30.89 5.26
N PRO A 26 -13.38 31.01 3.96
CA PRO A 26 -13.62 29.93 3.02
C PRO A 26 -13.00 28.66 3.59
N GLY A 27 -13.79 27.59 3.67
CA GLY A 27 -13.40 26.34 4.29
C GLY A 27 -12.09 25.84 3.70
N ALA A 28 -11.31 25.14 4.54
CA ALA A 28 -10.35 24.18 4.03
C ALA A 28 -11.07 23.37 2.94
N SER A 29 -10.48 23.27 1.76
CA SER A 29 -10.97 22.34 0.74
C SER A 29 -11.10 20.99 1.43
N ALA A 30 -12.31 20.39 1.42
CA ALA A 30 -12.44 19.01 1.83
C ALA A 30 -11.45 18.20 0.99
N GLU A 31 -10.47 17.58 1.64
CA GLU A 31 -9.57 16.65 0.98
C GLU A 31 -10.43 15.58 0.33
N THR A 32 -10.16 15.27 -0.93
CA THR A 32 -10.85 14.19 -1.63
C THR A 32 -10.00 12.94 -1.44
N TYR A 33 -10.62 11.81 -1.12
CA TYR A 33 -9.93 10.54 -0.88
C TYR A 33 -10.39 9.50 -1.93
N LEU A 34 -9.46 8.66 -2.39
CA LEU A 34 -9.75 7.46 -3.19
C LEU A 34 -10.29 6.35 -2.29
N GLN A 35 -9.81 6.31 -1.06
CA GLN A 35 -10.29 5.46 0.02
C GLN A 35 -10.40 6.34 1.27
N GLU A 36 -11.59 6.42 1.85
CA GLU A 36 -11.73 7.07 3.14
C GLU A 36 -11.10 6.19 4.23
N ALA A 37 -10.48 6.86 5.19
CA ALA A 37 -9.97 6.24 6.38
C ALA A 37 -11.05 5.42 7.10
N ARG A 38 -10.72 4.21 7.54
CA ARG A 38 -11.57 3.44 8.45
C ARG A 38 -10.81 3.02 9.70
N ILE A 39 -11.54 2.95 10.80
CA ILE A 39 -11.04 2.35 12.04
C ILE A 39 -12.12 1.37 12.48
N ALA A 40 -11.77 0.10 12.58
CA ALA A 40 -12.61 -0.95 13.10
C ALA A 40 -12.15 -1.32 14.52
N VAL A 41 -13.10 -1.50 15.42
CA VAL A 41 -12.86 -2.01 16.77
C VAL A 41 -13.86 -3.11 17.09
N LEU A 42 -13.37 -4.21 17.65
CA LEU A 42 -14.22 -5.21 18.27
C LEU A 42 -14.44 -4.81 19.73
N HIS A 43 -15.65 -4.33 20.03
CA HIS A 43 -16.10 -3.99 21.38
C HIS A 43 -16.87 -5.19 21.96
N GLY A 44 -16.16 -6.05 22.71
CA GLY A 44 -16.70 -7.33 23.14
C GLY A 44 -16.94 -8.28 21.96
N ASP A 45 -18.20 -8.48 21.57
CA ASP A 45 -18.59 -9.27 20.37
C ASP A 45 -19.27 -8.40 19.30
N VAL A 46 -19.25 -7.08 19.46
CA VAL A 46 -19.83 -6.12 18.53
C VAL A 46 -18.72 -5.43 17.74
N LEU A 47 -18.75 -5.57 16.42
CA LEU A 47 -17.90 -4.78 15.54
C LEU A 47 -18.47 -3.38 15.44
N ARG A 48 -17.64 -2.36 15.71
CA ARG A 48 -17.95 -0.96 15.46
C ARG A 48 -16.94 -0.44 14.45
N VAL A 49 -17.39 0.34 13.48
CA VAL A 49 -16.52 0.95 12.46
C VAL A 49 -16.87 2.42 12.35
N LYS A 50 -15.87 3.26 12.17
CA LYS A 50 -16.03 4.65 11.75
C LYS A 50 -15.29 4.90 10.45
N GLU A 51 -15.81 5.81 9.65
CA GLU A 51 -15.27 6.21 8.35
C GLU A 51 -15.01 7.72 8.34
N GLY A 52 -13.86 8.12 7.79
CA GLY A 52 -13.41 9.50 7.70
C GLY A 52 -12.35 9.88 8.75
N GLY A 53 -12.42 11.12 9.23
CA GLY A 53 -11.47 11.68 10.20
C GLY A 53 -11.52 10.99 11.57
N MET A 54 -10.50 11.23 12.42
CA MET A 54 -10.44 10.65 13.76
C MET A 54 -11.68 10.92 14.63
N ASP A 55 -12.32 12.07 14.45
CA ASP A 55 -13.50 12.55 15.17
C ASP A 55 -14.85 12.07 14.57
N ALA A 56 -14.81 11.22 13.55
CA ALA A 56 -16.00 10.58 12.99
C ALA A 56 -16.76 9.74 14.03
N ASP A 57 -18.08 9.72 13.90
CA ASP A 57 -18.96 8.94 14.77
C ASP A 57 -18.81 7.44 14.50
N TRP A 58 -18.87 6.64 15.56
CA TRP A 58 -18.89 5.18 15.46
C TRP A 58 -20.25 4.66 14.97
N GLU A 59 -20.22 3.69 14.06
CA GLU A 59 -21.36 2.92 13.61
C GLU A 59 -21.25 1.46 14.04
N ASP A 60 -22.25 0.96 14.76
CA ASP A 60 -22.34 -0.46 15.11
C ASP A 60 -22.66 -1.28 13.85
N GLN A 61 -21.79 -2.23 13.53
CA GLN A 61 -21.84 -2.98 12.27
C GLN A 61 -22.54 -4.33 12.42
N GLU A 62 -22.05 -5.19 13.33
CA GLU A 62 -22.62 -6.52 13.60
C GLU A 62 -22.27 -6.99 15.01
N SER A 63 -23.04 -7.96 15.51
CA SER A 63 -22.85 -8.58 16.84
C SER A 63 -22.59 -10.08 16.73
N GLY A 64 -22.02 -10.68 17.77
CA GLY A 64 -21.56 -12.07 17.73
C GLY A 64 -20.38 -12.28 16.78
N VAL A 65 -19.60 -11.24 16.53
CA VAL A 65 -18.43 -11.25 15.65
C VAL A 65 -17.27 -11.95 16.36
N GLN A 66 -16.67 -12.94 15.71
CA GLN A 66 -15.46 -13.61 16.19
C GLN A 66 -14.20 -13.15 15.46
N ARG A 67 -14.33 -12.73 14.21
CA ARG A 67 -13.26 -12.16 13.38
C ARG A 67 -13.85 -11.16 12.40
N PHE A 68 -13.09 -10.14 12.05
CA PHE A 68 -13.44 -9.16 11.04
C PHE A 68 -12.22 -8.83 10.18
N GLN A 69 -12.45 -8.28 8.99
CA GLN A 69 -11.42 -7.62 8.17
C GLN A 69 -12.00 -6.42 7.44
N LEU A 70 -11.17 -5.41 7.27
CA LEU A 70 -11.26 -4.31 6.32
C LEU A 70 -10.30 -4.57 5.16
N ASP A 71 -10.73 -4.30 3.94
CA ASP A 71 -9.91 -4.24 2.73
C ASP A 71 -10.63 -3.29 1.78
N GLY A 72 -9.93 -2.30 1.21
CA GLY A 72 -10.55 -1.30 0.33
C GLY A 72 -11.79 -0.61 0.93
N ASN A 73 -12.93 -0.73 0.28
CA ASN A 73 -14.22 -0.22 0.77
C ASN A 73 -15.10 -1.33 1.40
N ARG A 74 -14.53 -2.50 1.67
CA ARG A 74 -15.24 -3.66 2.21
C ARG A 74 -15.06 -3.81 3.71
N VAL A 75 -16.09 -4.37 4.33
CA VAL A 75 -16.08 -4.83 5.72
C VAL A 75 -16.58 -6.26 5.72
N ALA A 76 -15.83 -7.18 6.30
CA ALA A 76 -16.26 -8.56 6.50
C ALA A 76 -16.35 -8.91 7.98
N VAL A 77 -17.35 -9.71 8.34
CA VAL A 77 -17.48 -10.32 9.66
C VAL A 77 -17.72 -11.82 9.54
N LEU A 78 -16.91 -12.59 10.26
CA LEU A 78 -17.18 -13.98 10.56
C LEU A 78 -17.77 -14.04 11.97
N LYS A 79 -18.93 -14.68 12.10
CA LYS A 79 -19.66 -14.81 13.35
C LYS A 79 -19.41 -16.16 14.00
N THR A 80 -19.69 -16.26 15.30
CA THR A 80 -19.48 -17.49 16.09
C THR A 80 -20.31 -18.69 15.62
N ASP A 81 -21.37 -18.46 14.85
CA ASP A 81 -22.20 -19.51 14.26
C ASP A 81 -21.72 -19.98 12.88
N GLY A 82 -20.60 -19.44 12.38
CA GLY A 82 -20.03 -19.77 11.07
C GLY A 82 -20.58 -18.92 9.92
N SER A 83 -21.48 -17.96 10.17
CA SER A 83 -21.94 -17.04 9.12
C SER A 83 -20.84 -16.05 8.72
N LEU A 84 -20.63 -15.90 7.41
CA LEU A 84 -19.74 -14.89 6.83
C LEU A 84 -20.58 -13.83 6.11
N LEU A 85 -20.47 -12.60 6.56
CA LEU A 85 -21.15 -11.45 5.98
C LEU A 85 -20.11 -10.46 5.46
N VAL A 86 -20.34 -9.91 4.27
CA VAL A 86 -19.50 -8.87 3.67
C VAL A 86 -20.37 -7.70 3.26
N LYS A 87 -19.89 -6.49 3.49
CA LYS A 87 -20.50 -5.23 3.04
C LYS A 87 -19.48 -4.49 2.18
N GLU A 88 -19.97 -3.79 1.17
CA GLU A 88 -19.16 -2.96 0.27
C GLU A 88 -19.78 -1.57 0.15
N GLY A 89 -18.94 -0.53 0.12
CA GLY A 89 -19.37 0.86 0.06
C GLY A 89 -19.59 1.44 1.45
N ASP A 90 -20.63 2.26 1.63
CA ASP A 90 -20.86 2.98 2.90
C ASP A 90 -21.13 2.06 4.11
N LEU A 91 -20.97 2.59 5.32
CA LEU A 91 -21.16 1.86 6.58
C LEU A 91 -22.64 1.56 6.92
N GLY A 92 -23.58 2.03 6.10
CA GLY A 92 -25.02 1.87 6.27
C GLY A 92 -25.51 0.42 6.16
N PRO A 93 -26.83 0.18 6.17
CA PRO A 93 -27.37 -1.18 6.06
C PRO A 93 -27.08 -1.77 4.67
N GLY A 94 -26.62 -3.02 4.60
CA GLY A 94 -26.33 -3.61 3.27
C GLY A 94 -25.53 -4.92 3.26
N TRP A 95 -25.57 -5.72 4.32
CA TRP A 95 -24.79 -6.97 4.36
C TRP A 95 -25.20 -7.95 3.26
N TYR A 96 -24.20 -8.42 2.51
CA TYR A 96 -24.26 -9.61 1.68
C TYR A 96 -23.89 -10.83 2.52
N THR A 97 -24.69 -11.88 2.47
CA THR A 97 -24.38 -13.16 3.12
C THR A 97 -23.60 -14.03 2.15
N VAL A 98 -22.31 -14.21 2.41
CA VAL A 98 -21.43 -15.10 1.63
C VAL A 98 -21.77 -16.54 1.95
N ASP A 99 -21.86 -16.86 3.23
CA ASP A 99 -22.30 -18.16 3.73
C ASP A 99 -23.05 -18.02 5.06
N THR A 100 -23.94 -18.97 5.35
CA THR A 100 -24.90 -18.85 6.44
C THR A 100 -24.45 -19.42 7.77
N ASP A 101 -23.51 -20.38 7.83
CA ASP A 101 -23.24 -21.13 9.07
C ASP A 101 -22.04 -22.11 9.03
N SER A 102 -21.22 -22.12 7.99
CA SER A 102 -20.21 -23.17 7.78
C SER A 102 -18.77 -22.67 7.68
N VAL A 103 -18.56 -21.36 7.62
CA VAL A 103 -17.24 -20.77 7.45
C VAL A 103 -16.40 -20.92 8.70
N THR A 104 -15.18 -21.41 8.52
CA THR A 104 -14.19 -21.57 9.58
C THR A 104 -13.08 -20.53 9.51
N ASP A 105 -12.80 -20.01 8.32
CA ASP A 105 -11.79 -18.97 8.09
C ASP A 105 -12.10 -18.18 6.81
N PHE A 106 -11.64 -16.93 6.72
CA PHE A 106 -11.83 -16.09 5.55
C PHE A 106 -10.68 -15.07 5.37
N GLN A 107 -10.54 -14.57 4.15
CA GLN A 107 -9.71 -13.42 3.83
C GLN A 107 -10.42 -12.52 2.82
N LEU A 108 -10.39 -11.21 3.05
CA LEU A 108 -10.61 -10.20 2.02
C LEU A 108 -9.25 -9.72 1.51
N ARG A 109 -9.09 -9.66 0.19
CA ARG A 109 -7.93 -9.02 -0.43
C ARG A 109 -8.18 -8.71 -1.90
N ASP A 110 -7.85 -7.50 -2.34
CA ASP A 110 -7.85 -7.11 -3.75
C ASP A 110 -9.21 -7.34 -4.43
N GLY A 111 -10.30 -6.96 -3.76
CA GLY A 111 -11.65 -7.16 -4.30
C GLY A 111 -12.09 -8.63 -4.36
N ARG A 112 -11.37 -9.55 -3.70
CA ARG A 112 -11.72 -10.98 -3.63
C ARG A 112 -12.15 -11.38 -2.22
N ILE A 113 -13.04 -12.38 -2.18
CA ILE A 113 -13.49 -13.03 -0.94
C ILE A 113 -13.06 -14.50 -1.02
N ALA A 114 -12.11 -14.88 -0.18
CA ALA A 114 -11.71 -16.28 0.01
C ALA A 114 -12.23 -16.78 1.36
N TYR A 115 -12.81 -17.98 1.40
CA TYR A 115 -13.30 -18.56 2.63
C TYR A 115 -13.23 -20.08 2.64
N ALA A 116 -13.01 -20.64 3.83
CA ALA A 116 -12.93 -22.07 4.05
C ALA A 116 -14.18 -22.62 4.75
N GLU A 117 -14.68 -23.74 4.25
CA GLU A 117 -15.72 -24.56 4.90
C GLU A 117 -15.09 -25.90 5.31
N GLY A 118 -14.61 -25.98 6.55
CA GLY A 118 -13.83 -27.15 6.98
C GLY A 118 -12.47 -27.21 6.27
N GLN A 119 -12.35 -28.02 5.21
CA GLN A 119 -11.12 -28.12 4.41
C GLN A 119 -11.32 -27.66 2.95
N ASP A 120 -12.56 -27.36 2.56
CA ASP A 120 -12.87 -26.84 1.24
C ASP A 120 -12.60 -25.34 1.19
N LEU A 121 -11.91 -24.87 0.14
CA LEU A 121 -11.65 -23.46 -0.13
C LEU A 121 -12.49 -22.98 -1.30
N TYR A 122 -13.18 -21.86 -1.09
CA TYR A 122 -13.96 -21.16 -2.10
C TYR A 122 -13.46 -19.73 -2.27
N ILE A 123 -13.50 -19.23 -3.50
CA ILE A 123 -13.13 -17.85 -3.82
C ILE A 123 -14.20 -17.23 -4.72
N THR A 124 -14.53 -15.97 -4.46
CA THR A 124 -15.31 -15.09 -5.34
C THR A 124 -14.46 -13.90 -5.73
N GLU A 125 -14.47 -13.53 -7.02
CA GLU A 125 -13.76 -12.36 -7.55
C GLU A 125 -14.73 -11.24 -7.92
N GLY A 126 -14.30 -10.00 -7.70
CA GLY A 126 -15.06 -8.79 -8.02
C GLY A 126 -16.31 -8.62 -7.17
N ASP A 127 -17.42 -8.20 -7.78
CA ASP A 127 -18.71 -7.95 -7.13
C ASP A 127 -19.08 -9.00 -6.05
N LEU A 128 -19.63 -8.56 -4.91
CA LEU A 128 -20.02 -9.45 -3.80
C LEU A 128 -20.91 -10.64 -4.22
N GLY A 129 -21.70 -10.49 -5.29
CA GLY A 129 -22.58 -11.53 -5.85
C GLY A 129 -21.98 -12.34 -6.99
N GLY A 130 -20.65 -12.29 -7.16
CA GLY A 130 -19.90 -13.00 -8.20
C GLY A 130 -20.02 -14.52 -8.12
N GLU A 131 -19.39 -15.20 -9.08
CA GLU A 131 -19.36 -16.66 -9.11
C GLU A 131 -18.48 -17.19 -7.97
N VAL A 132 -19.06 -18.06 -7.13
CA VAL A 132 -18.32 -18.79 -6.11
C VAL A 132 -17.63 -19.99 -6.77
N VAL A 133 -16.30 -20.00 -6.75
CA VAL A 133 -15.50 -21.06 -7.36
C VAL A 133 -14.79 -21.87 -6.28
N HIS A 134 -15.04 -23.18 -6.26
CA HIS A 134 -14.30 -24.14 -5.44
C HIS A 134 -12.87 -24.28 -5.95
N GLN A 135 -11.88 -24.13 -5.06
CA GLN A 135 -10.45 -24.11 -5.40
C GLN A 135 -9.74 -25.41 -5.02
N ASP A 136 -9.98 -25.90 -3.80
CA ASP A 136 -9.40 -27.13 -3.29
C ASP A 136 -10.28 -27.71 -2.17
N ALA A 137 -10.17 -29.02 -1.92
CA ALA A 137 -10.92 -29.74 -0.90
C ALA A 137 -10.08 -30.13 0.34
N VAL A 138 -8.78 -29.84 0.33
CA VAL A 138 -7.81 -30.29 1.34
C VAL A 138 -6.90 -29.13 1.76
N VAL A 139 -7.50 -28.10 2.37
CA VAL A 139 -6.81 -26.90 2.83
C VAL A 139 -6.65 -26.90 4.36
N ALA A 140 -5.45 -26.59 4.84
CA ALA A 140 -5.15 -26.31 6.24
C ALA A 140 -4.98 -24.80 6.50
N LYS A 141 -4.39 -24.07 5.54
CA LYS A 141 -4.28 -22.61 5.51
C LYS A 141 -4.35 -22.16 4.06
N PHE A 142 -4.92 -20.99 3.81
CA PHE A 142 -4.88 -20.34 2.50
C PHE A 142 -4.47 -18.87 2.64
N GLN A 143 -4.01 -18.29 1.53
CA GLN A 143 -3.93 -16.85 1.35
C GLN A 143 -4.25 -16.49 -0.10
N ILE A 144 -4.82 -15.29 -0.27
CA ILE A 144 -5.01 -14.62 -1.54
C ILE A 144 -4.22 -13.31 -1.53
N GLU A 145 -3.49 -13.04 -2.60
CA GLU A 145 -2.76 -11.79 -2.84
C GLU A 145 -2.72 -11.52 -4.34
N GLY A 146 -3.09 -10.32 -4.82
CA GLY A 146 -3.13 -9.97 -6.24
C GLY A 146 -4.02 -10.92 -7.07
N ASP A 147 -3.40 -11.64 -8.01
CA ASP A 147 -3.99 -12.72 -8.82
C ASP A 147 -3.47 -14.11 -8.38
N ARG A 148 -2.79 -14.19 -7.22
CA ARG A 148 -2.29 -15.43 -6.65
C ARG A 148 -3.25 -16.01 -5.62
N VAL A 149 -3.25 -17.33 -5.56
CA VAL A 149 -3.92 -18.13 -4.54
C VAL A 149 -2.91 -19.15 -4.02
N GLY A 150 -2.69 -19.16 -2.71
CA GLY A 150 -1.82 -20.12 -2.02
C GLY A 150 -2.62 -21.03 -1.09
N VAL A 151 -2.27 -22.31 -1.07
CA VAL A 151 -2.87 -23.35 -0.21
C VAL A 151 -1.76 -24.15 0.45
N LEU A 152 -1.80 -24.22 1.77
CA LEU A 152 -1.06 -25.19 2.56
C LEU A 152 -1.98 -26.37 2.86
N THR A 153 -1.56 -27.57 2.50
CA THR A 153 -2.29 -28.80 2.79
C THR A 153 -1.99 -29.32 4.21
N PRO A 154 -2.86 -30.15 4.81
CA PRO A 154 -2.62 -30.74 6.13
C PRO A 154 -1.39 -31.66 6.22
N ASP A 155 -0.88 -32.16 5.09
CA ASP A 155 0.37 -32.94 5.02
C ASP A 155 1.61 -32.08 4.73
N GLY A 156 1.47 -30.76 4.71
CA GLY A 156 2.58 -29.81 4.65
C GLY A 156 3.02 -29.44 3.24
N ALA A 157 2.26 -29.74 2.19
CA ALA A 157 2.56 -29.27 0.84
C ALA A 157 2.06 -27.84 0.64
N LEU A 158 2.88 -26.99 0.02
CA LEU A 158 2.50 -25.64 -0.38
C LEU A 158 2.26 -25.60 -1.88
N LEU A 159 1.03 -25.29 -2.26
CA LEU A 159 0.59 -25.13 -3.64
C LEU A 159 0.25 -23.65 -3.88
N VAL A 160 0.73 -23.08 -4.97
CA VAL A 160 0.39 -21.72 -5.40
C VAL A 160 -0.02 -21.75 -6.85
N LYS A 161 -1.02 -20.95 -7.20
CA LYS A 161 -1.37 -20.65 -8.59
C LYS A 161 -1.46 -19.14 -8.79
N GLU A 162 -1.36 -18.73 -10.05
CA GLU A 162 -1.37 -17.33 -10.46
C GLU A 162 -2.24 -17.18 -11.71
N GLY A 163 -3.03 -16.10 -11.76
CA GLY A 163 -3.98 -15.81 -12.83
C GLY A 163 -5.42 -16.16 -12.43
N ASP A 164 -6.19 -16.70 -13.37
CA ASP A 164 -7.61 -16.96 -13.17
C ASP A 164 -7.91 -18.04 -12.10
N LEU A 165 -9.18 -18.09 -11.66
CA LEU A 165 -9.65 -19.11 -10.71
C LEU A 165 -9.71 -20.54 -11.29
N GLY A 166 -9.25 -20.76 -12.52
CA GLY A 166 -9.15 -22.06 -13.16
C GLY A 166 -8.03 -22.96 -12.60
N PRO A 167 -7.76 -24.10 -13.28
CA PRO A 167 -6.71 -25.02 -12.88
C PRO A 167 -5.32 -24.42 -13.14
N GLY A 168 -4.37 -24.61 -12.22
CA GLY A 168 -3.03 -24.08 -12.43
C GLY A 168 -2.04 -24.25 -11.27
N TRP A 169 -2.30 -25.18 -10.35
CA TRP A 169 -1.46 -25.35 -9.16
C TRP A 169 -0.01 -25.71 -9.51
N VAL A 170 0.92 -24.92 -8.99
CA VAL A 170 2.35 -25.17 -8.93
C VAL A 170 2.70 -25.57 -7.50
N THR A 171 3.43 -26.67 -7.35
CA THR A 171 3.97 -27.07 -6.05
C THR A 171 5.22 -26.26 -5.76
N ILE A 172 5.17 -25.43 -4.71
CA ILE A 172 6.30 -24.63 -4.24
C ILE A 172 7.19 -25.46 -3.31
N SER A 173 6.57 -26.19 -2.38
CA SER A 173 7.25 -27.22 -1.58
C SER A 173 6.35 -28.45 -1.42
N ASP A 174 6.94 -29.63 -1.53
CA ASP A 174 6.23 -30.91 -1.57
C ASP A 174 5.69 -31.35 -0.19
N ASN A 175 6.33 -30.94 0.91
CA ASN A 175 5.98 -31.32 2.28
C ASN A 175 6.70 -30.46 3.33
N ASP A 176 6.38 -30.71 4.60
CA ASP A 176 7.01 -30.12 5.80
C ASP A 176 6.82 -28.61 5.98
N VAL A 177 6.06 -27.95 5.10
CA VAL A 177 5.68 -26.54 5.29
C VAL A 177 4.76 -26.41 6.50
N THR A 178 5.12 -25.50 7.40
CA THR A 178 4.38 -25.21 8.63
C THR A 178 3.60 -23.92 8.55
N ASP A 179 4.06 -22.95 7.76
CA ASP A 179 3.40 -21.68 7.54
C ASP A 179 3.87 -21.03 6.23
N PHE A 180 3.07 -20.12 5.67
CA PHE A 180 3.42 -19.36 4.47
C PHE A 180 2.76 -17.98 4.43
N GLN A 181 3.35 -17.07 3.67
CA GLN A 181 2.75 -15.80 3.26
C GLN A 181 2.97 -15.54 1.76
N LEU A 182 2.00 -14.87 1.15
CA LEU A 182 2.08 -14.29 -0.19
C LEU A 182 2.14 -12.76 -0.07
N GLU A 183 2.99 -12.11 -0.85
CA GLU A 183 3.05 -10.65 -0.95
C GLU A 183 3.54 -10.27 -2.35
N ASN A 184 2.68 -9.66 -3.18
CA ASN A 184 2.95 -9.44 -4.60
C ASN A 184 3.50 -10.71 -5.30
N ASP A 185 4.71 -10.66 -5.86
CA ASP A 185 5.39 -11.81 -6.48
C ASP A 185 6.21 -12.67 -5.51
N ARG A 186 6.19 -12.36 -4.21
CA ARG A 186 6.93 -13.09 -3.19
C ARG A 186 6.10 -14.17 -2.54
N ILE A 187 6.78 -15.28 -2.27
CA ILE A 187 6.26 -16.39 -1.49
C ILE A 187 7.29 -16.67 -0.40
N ALA A 188 6.90 -16.57 0.86
CA ALA A 188 7.74 -16.99 1.98
C ALA A 188 7.06 -18.11 2.74
N TYR A 189 7.83 -19.10 3.17
CA TYR A 189 7.30 -20.24 3.88
C TYR A 189 8.33 -20.84 4.83
N THR A 190 7.85 -21.44 5.91
CA THR A 190 8.70 -22.12 6.88
C THR A 190 8.59 -23.62 6.78
N GLU A 191 9.72 -24.31 6.88
CA GLU A 191 9.81 -25.74 7.11
C GLU A 191 10.35 -25.97 8.53
N GLY A 192 9.45 -26.17 9.49
CA GLY A 192 9.81 -26.12 10.91
C GLY A 192 10.16 -24.69 11.33
N ASP A 193 11.42 -24.46 11.73
CA ASP A 193 11.97 -23.16 12.14
C ASP A 193 12.85 -22.50 11.07
N HIS A 194 12.88 -23.07 9.86
CA HIS A 194 13.68 -22.57 8.74
C HIS A 194 12.79 -21.82 7.75
N LEU A 195 13.08 -20.54 7.53
CA LEU A 195 12.40 -19.69 6.55
C LEU A 195 13.08 -19.78 5.17
N TRP A 196 12.25 -20.01 4.16
CA TRP A 196 12.56 -19.90 2.75
C TRP A 196 11.76 -18.75 2.14
N ALA A 197 12.30 -18.11 1.11
CA ALA A 197 11.57 -17.12 0.32
C ALA A 197 11.90 -17.24 -1.16
N GLN A 198 10.91 -16.97 -2.00
CA GLN A 198 10.95 -16.95 -3.46
C GLN A 198 10.45 -15.58 -3.92
N GLU A 199 10.99 -15.09 -5.04
CA GLU A 199 10.63 -13.82 -5.68
C GLU A 199 10.54 -14.04 -7.21
N GLY A 200 9.53 -13.45 -7.85
CA GLY A 200 9.22 -13.59 -9.26
C GLY A 200 8.24 -14.72 -9.59
N GLU A 201 8.44 -15.33 -10.77
CA GLU A 201 7.61 -16.41 -11.32
C GLU A 201 7.47 -17.59 -10.35
N LEU A 202 6.37 -18.36 -10.47
CA LEU A 202 6.11 -19.50 -9.58
C LEU A 202 7.14 -20.64 -9.67
N ASP A 203 7.95 -20.72 -10.73
CA ASP A 203 9.04 -21.69 -10.87
C ASP A 203 10.42 -21.16 -10.45
N ALA A 204 10.48 -19.93 -9.93
CA ALA A 204 11.69 -19.35 -9.36
C ALA A 204 12.19 -20.18 -8.17
N PRO A 205 13.51 -20.24 -7.95
CA PRO A 205 14.06 -21.03 -6.86
C PRO A 205 13.78 -20.38 -5.49
N SER A 206 13.36 -21.19 -4.52
CA SER A 206 13.37 -20.79 -3.10
C SER A 206 14.79 -20.56 -2.60
N ILE A 207 14.99 -19.45 -1.88
CA ILE A 207 16.25 -18.99 -1.32
C ILE A 207 16.17 -19.12 0.20
N ASP A 208 17.18 -19.76 0.80
CA ASP A 208 17.39 -19.84 2.25
C ASP A 208 17.47 -18.42 2.86
N GLN A 209 16.67 -18.15 3.89
CA GLN A 209 16.60 -16.82 4.51
C GLN A 209 17.16 -16.80 5.92
N GLU A 210 16.61 -17.61 6.83
CA GLU A 210 16.98 -17.62 8.25
C GLU A 210 16.48 -18.88 8.97
N THR A 211 17.14 -19.27 10.06
CA THR A 211 16.76 -20.42 10.92
C THR A 211 16.41 -19.97 12.34
N GLY A 212 15.69 -20.80 13.10
CA GLY A 212 15.19 -20.43 14.44
C GLY A 212 14.09 -19.37 14.38
N VAL A 213 13.31 -19.40 13.29
CA VAL A 213 12.19 -18.50 13.02
C VAL A 213 10.95 -19.02 13.73
N ARG A 214 10.30 -18.15 14.52
CA ARG A 214 8.99 -18.45 15.14
C ARG A 214 7.84 -17.66 14.55
N GLY A 215 8.15 -16.61 13.80
CA GLY A 215 7.20 -15.78 13.07
C GLY A 215 7.92 -14.97 12.00
N PHE A 216 7.23 -14.65 10.93
CA PHE A 216 7.75 -13.84 9.83
C PHE A 216 6.62 -13.02 9.20
N GLN A 217 6.99 -11.98 8.48
CA GLN A 217 6.07 -11.16 7.69
C GLN A 217 6.75 -10.76 6.38
N LEU A 218 6.00 -10.83 5.28
CA LEU A 218 6.29 -10.14 4.04
C LEU A 218 5.50 -8.84 4.00
N GLU A 219 6.14 -7.76 3.54
CA GLU A 219 5.49 -6.47 3.35
C GLU A 219 6.21 -5.72 2.22
N GLY A 220 5.59 -5.59 1.05
CA GLY A 220 6.24 -5.08 -0.15
C GLY A 220 7.59 -5.74 -0.43
N ASP A 221 8.68 -4.96 -0.40
CA ASP A 221 10.05 -5.45 -0.60
C ASP A 221 10.76 -5.88 0.69
N ARG A 222 10.06 -5.93 1.83
CA ARG A 222 10.63 -6.29 3.13
C ARG A 222 10.32 -7.72 3.54
N VAL A 223 11.26 -8.28 4.29
CA VAL A 223 11.08 -9.54 5.03
C VAL A 223 11.43 -9.27 6.48
N GLY A 224 10.50 -9.57 7.38
CA GLY A 224 10.69 -9.55 8.82
C GLY A 224 10.75 -10.95 9.40
N VAL A 225 11.66 -11.19 10.34
CA VAL A 225 11.85 -12.46 11.04
C VAL A 225 11.91 -12.21 12.53
N LEU A 226 11.01 -12.86 13.25
CA LEU A 226 11.05 -12.94 14.71
C LEU A 226 11.58 -14.30 15.13
N LYS A 227 12.71 -14.29 15.84
CA LYS A 227 13.42 -15.49 16.29
C LYS A 227 12.93 -15.99 17.64
N ASP A 228 13.19 -17.26 17.92
CA ASP A 228 12.91 -17.90 19.21
C ASP A 228 13.58 -17.22 20.41
N ASP A 229 14.74 -16.57 20.19
CA ASP A 229 15.44 -15.82 21.24
C ASP A 229 14.92 -14.38 21.42
N GLY A 230 13.87 -14.00 20.69
CA GLY A 230 13.26 -12.68 20.70
C GLY A 230 14.00 -11.65 19.84
N SER A 231 14.97 -12.05 19.02
CA SER A 231 15.56 -11.13 18.04
C SER A 231 14.58 -10.85 16.90
N LEU A 232 14.34 -9.58 16.61
CA LEU A 232 13.64 -9.13 15.40
C LEU A 232 14.67 -8.71 14.35
N LEU A 233 14.67 -9.41 13.22
CA LEU A 233 15.51 -9.13 12.06
C LEU A 233 14.64 -8.64 10.92
N VAL A 234 15.03 -7.57 10.24
CA VAL A 234 14.34 -7.06 9.05
C VAL A 234 15.35 -6.81 7.95
N LYS A 235 14.99 -7.15 6.71
CA LYS A 235 15.70 -6.74 5.50
C LYS A 235 14.70 -6.08 4.54
N GLY A 236 15.22 -5.29 3.60
CA GLY A 236 14.44 -4.73 2.50
C GLY A 236 15.24 -4.80 1.21
N GLY A 237 14.54 -4.78 0.08
CA GLY A 237 15.12 -5.00 -1.25
C GLY A 237 15.15 -6.48 -1.60
N ASP A 238 16.18 -6.93 -2.33
CA ASP A 238 16.28 -8.32 -2.80
C ASP A 238 16.39 -9.36 -1.65
N LEU A 239 16.22 -10.63 -2.02
CA LEU A 239 16.34 -11.75 -1.09
C LEU A 239 17.79 -12.11 -0.71
N GLU A 240 18.79 -11.28 -1.06
CA GLU A 240 20.20 -11.52 -0.71
C GLU A 240 20.44 -11.32 0.81
N PRO A 241 21.62 -11.73 1.34
CA PRO A 241 21.96 -11.50 2.74
C PRO A 241 22.08 -10.01 3.08
N GLY A 242 21.50 -9.57 4.20
CA GLY A 242 21.52 -8.14 4.56
C GLY A 242 20.70 -7.77 5.79
N TRP A 243 20.48 -8.72 6.70
CA TRP A 243 19.60 -8.52 7.87
C TRP A 243 20.07 -7.37 8.77
N ALA A 244 19.16 -6.45 9.10
CA ALA A 244 19.29 -5.52 10.20
C ALA A 244 18.64 -6.12 11.45
N THR A 245 19.33 -6.11 12.58
CA THR A 245 18.70 -6.41 13.88
C THR A 245 18.00 -5.16 14.38
N ILE A 246 16.68 -5.20 14.47
CA ILE A 246 15.85 -4.07 14.91
C ILE A 246 15.84 -3.98 16.44
N SER A 247 15.44 -5.08 17.10
CA SER A 247 15.52 -5.18 18.56
C SER A 247 15.70 -6.64 19.02
N THR A 248 15.89 -6.83 20.32
CA THR A 248 15.92 -8.13 20.99
C THR A 248 14.91 -8.16 22.13
N GLY A 249 14.45 -9.36 22.52
CA GLY A 249 13.36 -9.50 23.50
C GLY A 249 11.96 -9.18 22.95
N VAL A 250 11.83 -9.14 21.63
CA VAL A 250 10.58 -8.88 20.92
C VAL A 250 9.63 -10.06 21.08
N THR A 251 8.38 -9.77 21.39
CA THR A 251 7.29 -10.76 21.52
C THR A 251 6.38 -10.79 20.31
N ASP A 252 6.19 -9.65 19.66
CA ASP A 252 5.30 -9.47 18.51
C ASP A 252 5.79 -8.32 17.62
N PHE A 253 5.43 -8.32 16.33
CA PHE A 253 5.84 -7.26 15.39
C PHE A 253 4.91 -7.17 14.19
N GLU A 254 4.93 -6.00 13.55
CA GLU A 254 4.24 -5.72 12.31
C GLU A 254 5.12 -4.80 11.44
N LEU A 255 5.15 -5.11 10.15
CA LEU A 255 5.71 -4.30 9.08
C LEU A 255 4.54 -3.67 8.34
N ASP A 256 4.71 -2.40 8.00
CA ASP A 256 3.79 -1.67 7.13
C ASP A 256 4.63 -0.65 6.36
N ALA A 257 4.74 -0.81 5.05
CA ALA A 257 5.57 0.01 4.19
C ALA A 257 6.98 0.30 4.76
N ASP A 258 7.26 1.54 5.18
CA ASP A 258 8.54 1.93 5.78
C ASP A 258 8.58 1.88 7.32
N ARG A 259 7.47 1.56 7.97
CA ARG A 259 7.33 1.43 9.42
C ARG A 259 7.56 0.02 9.92
N ILE A 260 8.03 -0.04 11.16
CA ILE A 260 8.23 -1.28 11.91
C ILE A 260 7.68 -1.04 13.32
N GLY A 261 6.59 -1.73 13.67
CA GLY A 261 6.05 -1.80 15.03
C GLY A 261 6.51 -3.09 15.68
N TYR A 262 6.91 -3.03 16.95
CA TYR A 262 7.26 -4.24 17.69
C TYR A 262 6.99 -4.11 19.19
N VAL A 263 6.64 -5.23 19.83
CA VAL A 263 6.36 -5.29 21.25
C VAL A 263 7.56 -5.86 21.99
N GLU A 264 8.08 -5.12 22.96
CA GLU A 264 9.18 -5.52 23.83
C GLU A 264 8.80 -5.24 25.28
N ASN A 265 8.82 -6.27 26.15
CA ASN A 265 8.40 -6.17 27.55
C ASN A 265 6.96 -5.68 27.78
N GLY A 266 6.08 -5.79 26.78
CA GLY A 266 4.71 -5.28 26.82
C GLY A 266 4.55 -3.87 26.26
N ASP A 267 5.65 -3.19 25.93
CA ASP A 267 5.63 -1.85 25.36
C ASP A 267 5.64 -1.92 23.83
N LEU A 268 4.81 -1.11 23.18
CA LEU A 268 4.91 -0.88 21.74
C LEU A 268 6.05 0.08 21.45
N TRP A 269 6.98 -0.35 20.62
CA TRP A 269 7.98 0.47 19.96
C TRP A 269 7.63 0.61 18.49
N ALA A 270 7.94 1.77 17.91
CA ALA A 270 7.81 1.98 16.48
C ALA A 270 9.03 2.70 15.92
N GLN A 271 9.37 2.36 14.68
CA GLN A 271 10.41 2.98 13.86
C GLN A 271 9.79 3.37 12.52
N GLU A 272 10.24 4.49 11.94
CA GLU A 272 9.81 4.97 10.62
C GLU A 272 11.03 5.28 9.75
N GLY A 273 10.97 4.90 8.47
CA GLY A 273 12.00 5.15 7.47
C GLY A 273 12.96 3.97 7.24
N GLY A 274 14.26 4.29 7.11
CA GLY A 274 15.30 3.29 6.86
C GLY A 274 15.47 2.30 8.02
N LEU A 275 16.07 1.14 7.74
CA LEU A 275 16.29 0.10 8.76
C LEU A 275 17.26 0.52 9.88
N ASP A 276 18.03 1.59 9.69
CA ASP A 276 18.91 2.20 10.68
C ASP A 276 18.28 3.37 11.46
N ALA A 277 17.01 3.68 11.20
CA ALA A 277 16.27 4.70 11.92
C ALA A 277 16.09 4.34 13.40
N ALA A 278 15.89 5.37 14.23
CA ALA A 278 15.67 5.16 15.66
C ALA A 278 14.26 4.64 15.93
N SER A 279 14.15 3.70 16.87
CA SER A 279 12.86 3.25 17.40
C SER A 279 12.49 4.03 18.66
N TYR A 280 11.19 4.27 18.84
CA TYR A 280 10.63 5.04 19.94
C TYR A 280 9.49 4.28 20.60
N VAL A 281 9.47 4.24 21.94
CA VAL A 281 8.31 3.77 22.71
C VAL A 281 7.10 4.63 22.35
N GLN A 282 6.03 3.99 21.89
CA GLN A 282 4.77 4.61 21.54
C GLN A 282 3.77 4.53 22.70
N GLU A 283 3.65 3.37 23.34
CA GLU A 283 2.78 3.14 24.50
C GLU A 283 3.28 1.95 25.32
N GLU A 284 3.10 2.01 26.64
CA GLU A 284 3.53 0.98 27.58
C GLU A 284 2.38 0.00 27.91
N ASP A 285 2.70 -1.24 28.26
CA ASP A 285 1.72 -2.25 28.71
C ASP A 285 0.51 -2.45 27.77
N ILE A 286 0.76 -2.53 26.46
CA ILE A 286 -0.31 -2.73 25.47
C ILE A 286 -0.79 -4.18 25.42
N ALA A 287 -2.04 -4.37 25.00
CA ALA A 287 -2.66 -5.68 24.78
C ALA A 287 -2.62 -6.12 23.31
N ALA A 288 -2.75 -5.17 22.39
CA ALA A 288 -2.68 -5.37 20.95
C ALA A 288 -2.32 -4.05 20.27
N PHE A 289 -1.84 -4.11 19.04
CA PHE A 289 -1.60 -2.95 18.18
C PHE A 289 -1.90 -3.31 16.73
N ASP A 290 -1.95 -2.28 15.89
CA ASP A 290 -2.13 -2.40 14.45
C ASP A 290 -1.49 -1.19 13.78
N LEU A 291 -0.89 -1.39 12.61
CA LEU A 291 -0.27 -0.38 11.76
C LEU A 291 -0.92 -0.38 10.39
N ASP A 292 -1.16 0.81 9.84
CA ASP A 292 -1.52 0.96 8.43
C ASP A 292 -1.18 2.38 7.98
N GLY A 293 -0.32 2.48 6.97
CA GLY A 293 0.30 3.72 6.52
C GLY A 293 0.80 4.61 7.66
N ASP A 294 0.33 5.86 7.68
CA ASP A 294 0.75 6.83 8.70
C ASP A 294 0.02 6.69 10.05
N ARG A 295 -0.74 5.61 10.28
CA ARG A 295 -1.48 5.37 11.53
C ARG A 295 -0.90 4.28 12.41
N VAL A 296 -1.12 4.46 13.70
CA VAL A 296 -0.79 3.48 14.74
C VAL A 296 -1.98 3.37 15.69
N ALA A 297 -2.42 2.16 15.99
CA ALA A 297 -3.43 1.89 16.99
C ALA A 297 -2.88 1.00 18.11
N VAL A 298 -3.33 1.24 19.35
CA VAL A 298 -3.04 0.36 20.49
C VAL A 298 -4.29 0.14 21.31
N ILE A 299 -4.45 -1.09 21.79
CA ILE A 299 -5.43 -1.43 22.82
C ILE A 299 -4.70 -1.49 24.16
N LYS A 300 -5.14 -0.69 25.13
CA LYS A 300 -4.57 -0.64 26.49
C LYS A 300 -5.68 -0.57 27.52
N ASP A 301 -5.68 -1.52 28.46
CA ASP A 301 -6.72 -1.63 29.50
C ASP A 301 -8.16 -1.62 28.95
N GLY A 302 -8.34 -2.10 27.70
CA GLY A 302 -9.61 -2.08 26.97
C GLY A 302 -9.93 -0.77 26.25
N ALA A 303 -9.17 0.31 26.43
CA ALA A 303 -9.29 1.51 25.61
C ALA A 303 -8.57 1.31 24.26
N LEU A 304 -9.11 1.90 23.19
CA LEU A 304 -8.45 2.00 21.90
C LEU A 304 -7.88 3.42 21.74
N LEU A 305 -6.56 3.51 21.61
CA LEU A 305 -5.85 4.75 21.31
C LEU A 305 -5.35 4.68 19.86
N VAL A 306 -5.52 5.77 19.11
CA VAL A 306 -5.09 5.88 17.72
C VAL A 306 -4.31 7.17 17.51
N LYS A 307 -3.28 7.13 16.68
CA LYS A 307 -2.55 8.32 16.19
C LYS A 307 -2.38 8.23 14.68
N GLU A 308 -2.11 9.37 14.07
CA GLU A 308 -1.95 9.57 12.62
C GLU A 308 -0.86 10.62 12.39
N GLY A 309 -0.08 10.43 11.34
CA GLY A 309 1.11 11.23 11.04
C GLY A 309 2.35 10.69 11.74
N ASP A 310 3.25 11.59 12.17
CA ASP A 310 4.54 11.19 12.72
C ASP A 310 4.44 10.35 14.02
N LEU A 311 5.53 9.63 14.34
CA LEU A 311 5.66 8.84 15.58
C LEU A 311 5.83 9.70 16.85
N GLY A 312 5.42 10.97 16.81
CA GLY A 312 5.46 11.92 17.91
C GLY A 312 4.44 11.66 19.02
N PRO A 313 4.42 12.53 20.05
CA PRO A 313 3.48 12.42 21.14
C PRO A 313 2.07 12.85 20.72
N GLY A 314 1.07 12.14 21.25
CA GLY A 314 -0.35 12.47 21.01
C GLY A 314 -1.12 11.21 20.67
N TRP A 315 -2.09 10.88 21.51
CA TRP A 315 -3.04 9.80 21.27
C TRP A 315 -4.44 10.40 21.21
N TYR A 316 -5.20 9.98 20.21
CA TYR A 316 -6.65 10.14 20.21
C TYR A 316 -7.27 8.90 20.84
N GLU A 317 -7.98 9.06 21.95
CA GLU A 317 -8.77 7.99 22.54
C GLU A 317 -10.01 7.76 21.69
N ALA A 318 -9.97 6.72 20.85
CA ALA A 318 -11.04 6.40 19.91
C ALA A 318 -12.17 5.61 20.57
N GLU A 319 -11.85 4.75 21.53
CA GLU A 319 -12.80 4.04 22.38
C GLU A 319 -12.26 4.01 23.81
N SER A 320 -13.14 4.20 24.79
CA SER A 320 -12.74 4.36 26.19
C SER A 320 -12.60 3.05 26.96
N ASP A 321 -13.27 1.98 26.50
CA ASP A 321 -13.23 0.66 27.13
C ASP A 321 -13.68 -0.48 26.20
N SER A 322 -13.45 -1.71 26.67
CA SER A 322 -13.94 -2.96 26.06
C SER A 322 -13.50 -3.27 24.63
N ALA A 323 -12.51 -2.56 24.09
CA ALA A 323 -11.81 -2.94 22.87
C ALA A 323 -11.01 -4.24 23.09
N THR A 324 -11.21 -5.21 22.19
CA THR A 324 -10.52 -6.51 22.20
C THR A 324 -9.86 -6.87 20.86
N GLY A 325 -10.11 -6.07 19.82
CA GLY A 325 -9.47 -6.18 18.52
C GLY A 325 -9.58 -4.85 17.77
N VAL A 326 -8.62 -4.58 16.89
CA VAL A 326 -8.55 -3.37 16.09
C VAL A 326 -8.06 -3.74 14.69
N GLN A 327 -8.51 -2.98 13.68
CA GLN A 327 -7.85 -2.90 12.39
C GLN A 327 -8.01 -1.47 11.86
N LEU A 328 -6.93 -0.93 11.32
CA LEU A 328 -6.84 0.34 10.67
C LEU A 328 -7.00 0.18 9.16
N LEU A 329 -7.49 1.25 8.56
CA LEU A 329 -7.42 1.49 7.14
C LEU A 329 -7.09 2.97 6.96
N ALA A 330 -5.88 3.27 6.53
CA ALA A 330 -5.35 4.58 6.28
C ALA A 330 -6.07 5.22 5.09
N PRO A 331 -6.24 6.55 5.09
CA PRO A 331 -6.88 7.22 3.98
C PRO A 331 -5.93 7.28 2.79
N ILE A 332 -6.39 6.83 1.61
CA ILE A 332 -5.67 7.07 0.36
C ILE A 332 -6.15 8.40 -0.22
N LYS A 333 -5.24 9.38 -0.28
CA LYS A 333 -5.54 10.72 -0.79
C LYS A 333 -5.81 10.68 -2.30
N SER A 334 -6.89 11.32 -2.74
CA SER A 334 -7.16 11.57 -4.15
C SER A 334 -6.28 12.74 -4.64
N GLY A 335 -5.00 12.44 -4.82
CA GLY A 335 -4.03 13.33 -5.43
C GLY A 335 -3.84 12.98 -6.91
N ARG A 336 -3.91 13.98 -7.80
CA ARG A 336 -3.30 13.85 -9.14
C ARG A 336 -1.78 13.85 -9.11
N HIS A 337 -1.20 14.31 -7.99
CA HIS A 337 0.23 14.50 -7.82
C HIS A 337 0.75 13.49 -6.81
N VAL A 338 1.82 12.80 -7.20
CA VAL A 338 2.52 11.79 -6.41
C VAL A 338 3.42 12.48 -5.40
N THR A 339 3.33 12.08 -4.14
CA THR A 339 4.18 12.55 -3.04
C THR A 339 5.24 11.49 -2.67
N LEU A 340 6.22 11.86 -1.84
CA LEU A 340 7.19 10.88 -1.33
C LEU A 340 6.49 9.84 -0.44
N ALA A 341 5.50 10.27 0.36
CA ALA A 341 4.71 9.38 1.20
C ALA A 341 3.96 8.35 0.34
N ASP A 342 3.34 8.77 -0.77
CA ASP A 342 2.68 7.83 -1.69
C ASP A 342 3.66 6.77 -2.20
N LEU A 343 4.89 7.17 -2.55
CA LEU A 343 5.91 6.24 -3.05
C LEU A 343 6.42 5.29 -1.97
N GLN A 344 6.54 5.76 -0.73
CA GLN A 344 6.91 4.93 0.42
C GLN A 344 5.81 3.93 0.74
N GLU A 345 4.55 4.35 0.70
CA GLU A 345 3.41 3.45 0.85
C GLU A 345 3.41 2.36 -0.23
N ILE A 346 3.59 2.76 -1.49
CA ILE A 346 3.52 1.82 -2.62
C ILE A 346 4.69 0.84 -2.64
N TYR A 347 5.91 1.30 -2.36
CA TYR A 347 7.14 0.52 -2.61
C TYR A 347 7.95 0.22 -1.35
N GLY A 348 7.45 0.58 -0.17
CA GLY A 348 8.19 0.52 1.09
C GLY A 348 9.43 1.41 1.05
N TYR A 349 10.61 0.79 1.08
CA TYR A 349 11.86 1.53 1.15
C TYR A 349 12.19 2.29 -0.16
N ILE A 350 12.31 3.62 -0.03
CA ILE A 350 12.81 4.50 -1.08
C ILE A 350 14.25 4.92 -0.77
N GLY A 351 15.20 4.44 -1.57
CA GLY A 351 16.59 4.89 -1.48
C GLY A 351 16.75 6.35 -1.96
N TYR A 352 17.53 7.14 -1.23
CA TYR A 352 17.78 8.57 -1.51
C TYR A 352 16.50 9.44 -1.49
N PRO A 353 15.69 9.40 -0.41
CA PRO A 353 14.39 10.06 -0.35
C PRO A 353 14.47 11.57 -0.66
N ASP A 354 15.48 12.29 -0.15
CA ASP A 354 15.69 13.72 -0.44
C ASP A 354 15.85 14.02 -1.95
N VAL A 355 16.49 13.11 -2.69
CA VAL A 355 16.73 13.25 -4.14
C VAL A 355 15.45 12.94 -4.92
N VAL A 356 14.72 11.92 -4.49
CA VAL A 356 13.41 11.57 -5.06
C VAL A 356 12.44 12.73 -4.87
N GLU A 357 12.30 13.22 -3.63
CA GLU A 357 11.41 14.32 -3.25
C GLU A 357 11.72 15.60 -4.06
N ALA A 358 12.99 15.97 -4.19
CA ALA A 358 13.40 17.12 -5.00
C ALA A 358 12.95 17.04 -6.46
N GLY A 359 12.76 15.83 -7.00
CA GLY A 359 12.31 15.59 -8.38
C GLY A 359 10.79 15.61 -8.57
N LEU A 360 10.00 15.42 -7.51
CA LEU A 360 8.55 15.15 -7.61
C LEU A 360 7.76 16.30 -8.24
N ASP A 361 8.07 17.56 -7.91
CA ASP A 361 7.39 18.72 -8.52
C ASP A 361 7.51 18.70 -10.05
N SER A 362 8.70 18.45 -10.57
CA SER A 362 8.95 18.38 -12.02
C SER A 362 8.31 17.14 -12.66
N LEU A 363 8.28 16.02 -11.93
CA LEU A 363 7.67 14.78 -12.37
C LEU A 363 6.15 14.91 -12.48
N ASN A 364 5.49 15.46 -11.46
CA ASN A 364 4.07 15.72 -11.43
C ASN A 364 3.64 16.67 -12.55
N GLN A 365 4.40 17.75 -12.78
CA GLN A 365 4.14 18.63 -13.93
C GLN A 365 4.28 17.89 -15.26
N ALA A 366 5.28 17.01 -15.40
CA ALA A 366 5.47 16.23 -16.61
C ALA A 366 4.33 15.22 -16.83
N MET A 367 3.82 14.59 -15.76
CA MET A 367 2.64 13.71 -15.80
C MET A 367 1.38 14.46 -16.26
N ASP A 368 1.13 15.66 -15.70
CA ASP A 368 0.03 16.53 -16.12
C ASP A 368 0.15 16.91 -17.61
N ASP A 369 1.33 17.34 -18.06
CA ASP A 369 1.60 17.71 -19.45
C ASP A 369 1.47 16.51 -20.42
N GLY A 370 1.61 15.30 -19.91
CA GLY A 370 1.55 14.04 -20.65
C GLY A 370 0.20 13.33 -20.61
N ASP A 371 -0.80 13.88 -19.93
CA ASP A 371 -2.08 13.23 -19.64
C ASP A 371 -1.89 11.86 -18.93
N ILE A 372 -0.87 11.75 -18.07
CA ILE A 372 -0.54 10.54 -17.29
C ILE A 372 -1.26 10.61 -15.94
N THR A 373 -2.60 10.63 -15.97
CA THR A 373 -3.38 11.12 -14.83
C THR A 373 -4.54 10.22 -14.41
N THR A 374 -4.74 9.09 -15.11
CA THR A 374 -5.62 8.01 -14.63
C THR A 374 -4.81 7.11 -13.69
N PRO A 375 -5.44 6.40 -12.73
CA PRO A 375 -4.74 5.48 -11.84
C PRO A 375 -3.80 4.53 -12.58
N ALA A 376 -4.27 3.89 -13.64
CA ALA A 376 -3.47 2.97 -14.44
C ALA A 376 -2.28 3.64 -15.15
N ARG A 377 -2.45 4.85 -15.71
CA ARG A 377 -1.35 5.60 -16.32
C ARG A 377 -0.30 6.03 -15.30
N MET A 378 -0.75 6.53 -14.14
CA MET A 378 0.13 6.92 -13.05
C MET A 378 0.94 5.71 -12.56
N ALA A 379 0.26 4.60 -12.27
CA ALA A 379 0.87 3.36 -11.84
C ALA A 379 1.93 2.85 -12.84
N ALA A 380 1.56 2.73 -14.13
CA ALA A 380 2.48 2.19 -15.14
C ALA A 380 3.71 3.09 -15.35
N PHE A 381 3.51 4.41 -15.34
CA PHE A 381 4.61 5.36 -15.49
C PHE A 381 5.55 5.33 -14.28
N ILE A 382 5.02 5.41 -13.06
CA ILE A 382 5.81 5.38 -11.82
C ILE A 382 6.53 4.04 -11.66
N ALA A 383 5.88 2.91 -11.94
CA ALA A 383 6.48 1.58 -11.94
C ALA A 383 7.66 1.49 -12.92
N THR A 384 7.50 2.05 -14.12
CA THR A 384 8.59 2.17 -15.09
C THR A 384 9.75 2.98 -14.51
N LEU A 385 9.49 4.14 -13.90
CA LEU A 385 10.55 4.98 -13.34
C LEU A 385 11.23 4.35 -12.11
N ARG A 386 10.50 3.56 -11.31
CA ARG A 386 11.04 2.74 -10.22
C ARG A 386 12.07 1.75 -10.76
N ALA A 387 11.73 1.00 -11.81
CA ALA A 387 12.65 0.05 -12.42
C ALA A 387 13.84 0.73 -13.13
N GLU A 388 13.61 1.84 -13.83
CA GLU A 388 14.63 2.53 -14.63
C GLU A 388 15.65 3.30 -13.78
N SER A 389 15.21 3.92 -12.68
CA SER A 389 16.04 4.87 -11.93
C SER A 389 15.97 4.75 -10.41
N GLY A 390 15.07 3.91 -9.88
CA GLY A 390 14.67 3.98 -8.48
C GLY A 390 13.98 5.30 -8.16
N LEU A 391 13.25 5.88 -9.12
CA LEU A 391 12.56 7.18 -9.01
C LEU A 391 13.50 8.38 -8.80
N ARG A 392 14.77 8.26 -9.19
CA ARG A 392 15.75 9.34 -9.06
C ARG A 392 15.90 10.11 -10.36
N TYR A 393 15.66 11.42 -10.32
CA TYR A 393 15.86 12.29 -11.47
C TYR A 393 17.33 12.37 -11.92
N ASP A 394 18.28 12.10 -11.03
CA ASP A 394 19.73 12.26 -11.23
C ASP A 394 20.45 10.96 -11.58
N ARG A 395 19.72 9.85 -11.76
CA ARG A 395 20.32 8.53 -11.97
C ARG A 395 21.12 8.52 -13.27
N GLY A 396 22.40 8.18 -13.15
CA GLY A 396 23.23 7.77 -14.29
C GLY A 396 23.36 6.26 -14.36
N GLU A 397 23.39 5.73 -15.58
CA GLU A 397 23.67 4.32 -15.84
C GLU A 397 25.03 3.92 -15.22
N VAL A 398 25.05 2.80 -14.50
CA VAL A 398 26.25 2.29 -13.81
C VAL A 398 27.23 1.71 -14.83
N ASP A 399 26.73 1.07 -15.89
CA ASP A 399 27.56 0.65 -17.01
C ASP A 399 28.02 1.87 -17.81
N GLN A 400 29.34 2.06 -17.86
CA GLN A 400 29.98 3.16 -18.58
C GLN A 400 30.38 2.78 -20.01
N SER A 401 29.97 1.61 -20.51
CA SER A 401 30.31 1.09 -21.85
C SER A 401 29.91 2.04 -22.99
N LEU A 402 28.78 2.74 -22.85
CA LEU A 402 28.31 3.78 -23.78
C LEU A 402 29.00 5.14 -23.59
N GLY A 403 29.83 5.28 -22.55
CA GLY A 403 30.64 6.45 -22.23
C GLY A 403 29.83 7.73 -22.16
N ARG A 404 29.96 8.58 -23.20
CA ARG A 404 29.29 9.88 -23.27
C ARG A 404 27.76 9.74 -23.35
N TRP A 405 27.27 8.67 -24.00
CA TRP A 405 25.86 8.43 -24.32
C TRP A 405 25.20 7.37 -23.44
N ARG A 406 25.72 7.20 -22.23
CA ARG A 406 25.11 6.37 -21.18
C ARG A 406 23.73 6.90 -20.74
N GLY A 407 22.92 6.05 -20.14
CA GLY A 407 21.61 6.37 -19.59
C GLY A 407 21.67 7.45 -18.51
N ARG A 408 20.65 8.33 -18.50
CA ARG A 408 20.53 9.46 -17.57
C ARG A 408 19.06 9.81 -17.33
N GLY A 409 18.74 10.12 -16.09
CA GLY A 409 17.44 10.68 -15.69
C GLY A 409 16.49 9.63 -15.11
N PHE A 410 15.24 10.06 -14.90
CA PHE A 410 14.14 9.20 -14.47
C PHE A 410 13.96 8.00 -15.41
N ILE A 411 14.01 8.24 -16.71
CA ILE A 411 14.03 7.20 -17.75
C ILE A 411 15.43 7.11 -18.35
N GLN A 412 15.98 5.92 -18.52
CA GLN A 412 17.36 5.79 -18.99
C GLN A 412 17.46 6.05 -20.50
N ILE A 413 17.66 7.32 -20.87
CA ILE A 413 17.96 7.69 -22.27
C ILE A 413 19.42 7.37 -22.61
N SER A 414 19.62 6.25 -23.31
CA SER A 414 20.92 5.79 -23.79
C SER A 414 21.06 5.92 -25.31
N ASN A 415 22.29 5.93 -25.81
CA ASN A 415 22.70 6.05 -27.23
C ASN A 415 22.59 7.46 -27.84
N ASP A 416 23.55 7.78 -28.71
CA ASP A 416 23.69 9.09 -29.38
C ASP A 416 22.45 9.52 -30.17
N PHE A 417 21.75 8.59 -30.83
CA PHE A 417 20.54 8.89 -31.57
C PHE A 417 19.42 9.42 -30.67
N ASN A 418 19.28 8.91 -29.45
CA ASN A 418 18.27 9.42 -28.52
C ASN A 418 18.63 10.82 -28.02
N TYR A 419 19.90 11.07 -27.70
CA TYR A 419 20.40 12.42 -27.37
C TYR A 419 20.16 13.41 -28.51
N GLN A 420 20.30 12.97 -29.76
CA GLN A 420 19.96 13.78 -30.93
C GLN A 420 18.46 14.06 -31.03
N TYR A 421 17.60 13.08 -30.74
CA TYR A 421 16.14 13.27 -30.76
C TYR A 421 15.68 14.27 -29.70
N ILE A 422 16.15 14.15 -28.46
CA ILE A 422 15.81 15.12 -27.41
C ILE A 422 16.39 16.50 -27.69
N THR A 423 17.59 16.58 -28.30
CA THR A 423 18.17 17.87 -28.75
C THR A 423 17.26 18.59 -29.73
N ASN A 424 16.75 17.86 -30.72
CA ASN A 424 15.83 18.43 -31.70
C ASN A 424 14.47 18.79 -31.09
N TYR A 425 13.99 18.00 -30.13
CA TYR A 425 12.66 18.20 -29.53
C TYR A 425 12.64 19.39 -28.57
N PHE A 426 13.59 19.47 -27.64
CA PHE A 426 13.64 20.51 -26.61
C PHE A 426 14.37 21.78 -27.06
N GLY A 427 15.16 21.71 -28.14
CA GLY A 427 15.98 22.82 -28.60
C GLY A 427 17.19 23.13 -27.70
N TYR A 428 17.52 22.24 -26.77
CA TYR A 428 18.71 22.28 -25.93
C TYR A 428 19.77 21.32 -26.48
N ASP A 429 21.03 21.72 -26.55
CA ASP A 429 22.11 20.92 -27.14
C ASP A 429 22.62 19.82 -26.20
N PHE A 430 21.81 18.77 -25.97
CA PHE A 430 22.23 17.60 -25.20
C PHE A 430 23.33 16.80 -25.89
N MET A 431 23.54 17.02 -27.20
CA MET A 431 24.69 16.47 -27.91
C MET A 431 25.99 17.16 -27.46
N ALA A 432 25.99 18.42 -27.05
CA ALA A 432 27.12 19.08 -26.43
C ALA A 432 27.17 18.83 -24.91
N ASP A 433 26.01 18.80 -24.26
CA ASP A 433 25.84 18.70 -22.81
C ASP A 433 24.88 17.56 -22.40
N PRO A 434 25.32 16.29 -22.47
CA PRO A 434 24.46 15.15 -22.18
C PRO A 434 24.10 15.03 -20.69
N ASP A 435 24.91 15.59 -19.78
CA ASP A 435 24.64 15.51 -18.34
C ASP A 435 23.42 16.35 -17.93
N ALA A 436 23.01 17.33 -18.74
CA ALA A 436 21.76 18.08 -18.55
C ALA A 436 20.52 17.17 -18.47
N ALA A 437 20.53 16.00 -19.11
CA ALA A 437 19.42 15.05 -19.06
C ALA A 437 19.11 14.50 -17.65
N ALA A 438 20.08 14.60 -16.72
CA ALA A 438 19.93 14.18 -15.31
C ALA A 438 19.67 15.38 -14.35
N THR A 439 19.22 16.53 -14.88
CA THR A 439 18.90 17.70 -14.07
C THR A 439 17.40 17.80 -13.81
N LEU A 440 17.00 18.50 -12.75
CA LEU A 440 15.59 18.78 -12.43
C LEU A 440 14.84 19.46 -13.59
N GLU A 441 15.53 20.26 -14.40
CA GLU A 441 14.93 20.96 -15.54
C GLU A 441 14.52 20.02 -16.67
N TYR A 442 15.28 18.94 -16.91
CA TYR A 442 15.12 18.12 -18.12
C TYR A 442 14.72 16.67 -17.88
N SER A 443 15.06 16.09 -16.73
CA SER A 443 14.87 14.65 -16.47
C SER A 443 13.40 14.23 -16.60
N ALA A 444 12.48 14.92 -15.92
CA ALA A 444 11.05 14.64 -16.00
C ALA A 444 10.42 14.97 -17.38
N PRO A 445 10.71 16.14 -18.00
CA PRO A 445 10.25 16.40 -19.37
C PRO A 445 10.73 15.37 -20.40
N ILE A 446 11.97 14.87 -20.27
CA ILE A 446 12.50 13.81 -21.12
C ILE A 446 11.76 12.50 -20.89
N ALA A 447 11.49 12.13 -19.63
CA ALA A 447 10.70 10.94 -19.31
C ALA A 447 9.30 10.99 -19.94
N ARG A 448 8.60 12.12 -19.80
CA ARG A 448 7.30 12.34 -20.47
C ARG A 448 7.44 12.31 -21.98
N TRP A 449 8.46 12.92 -22.56
CA TRP A 449 8.68 12.88 -24.02
C TRP A 449 8.85 11.43 -24.50
N TYR A 450 9.63 10.62 -23.79
CA TYR A 450 9.83 9.24 -24.17
C TYR A 450 8.51 8.46 -24.11
N TRP A 451 7.77 8.61 -23.02
CA TRP A 451 6.48 7.97 -22.77
C TRP A 451 5.38 8.38 -23.76
N THR A 452 5.26 9.67 -24.09
CA THR A 452 4.10 10.20 -24.85
C THR A 452 4.39 10.51 -26.31
N VAL A 453 5.66 10.74 -26.67
CA VAL A 453 6.05 11.17 -28.03
C VAL A 453 6.90 10.11 -28.71
N ALA A 454 7.95 9.62 -28.04
CA ALA A 454 8.80 8.57 -28.61
C ALA A 454 8.09 7.20 -28.62
N ARG A 455 7.13 6.98 -27.70
CA ARG A 455 6.33 5.77 -27.55
C ARG A 455 4.83 6.11 -27.38
N PRO A 456 4.16 6.64 -28.41
CA PRO A 456 2.85 7.29 -28.26
C PRO A 456 1.68 6.39 -27.80
N ARG A 457 1.87 5.07 -27.65
CA ARG A 457 0.85 4.12 -27.19
C ARG A 457 0.93 3.80 -25.69
N MET A 458 1.90 4.33 -24.94
CA MET A 458 2.07 3.97 -23.53
C MET A 458 0.84 4.25 -22.67
N ASN A 459 0.19 5.41 -22.84
CA ASN A 459 -1.06 5.71 -22.12
C ASN A 459 -2.19 4.72 -22.50
N GLU A 460 -2.28 4.32 -23.78
CA GLU A 460 -3.27 3.36 -24.25
C GLU A 460 -3.03 1.97 -23.63
N TRP A 461 -1.78 1.51 -23.56
CA TRP A 461 -1.45 0.23 -22.94
C TRP A 461 -1.70 0.23 -21.44
N ALA A 462 -1.32 1.31 -20.75
CA ALA A 462 -1.61 1.47 -19.33
C ALA A 462 -3.12 1.46 -19.05
N ASP A 463 -3.93 2.20 -19.83
CA ASP A 463 -5.39 2.21 -19.67
C ASP A 463 -6.04 0.83 -19.88
N ASN A 464 -5.38 -0.06 -20.64
CA ASN A 464 -5.84 -1.44 -20.87
C ASN A 464 -5.22 -2.45 -19.88
N LEU A 465 -4.53 -1.98 -18.83
CA LEU A 465 -3.80 -2.83 -17.87
C LEU A 465 -2.78 -3.78 -18.53
N ASP A 466 -2.19 -3.34 -19.65
CA ASP A 466 -1.25 -4.13 -20.46
C ASP A 466 0.19 -3.71 -20.19
N MET A 467 0.67 -4.05 -18.99
CA MET A 467 2.04 -3.73 -18.57
C MET A 467 3.08 -4.46 -19.43
N GLY A 468 2.77 -5.65 -19.93
CA GLY A 468 3.61 -6.36 -20.90
C GLY A 468 3.90 -5.57 -22.17
N ALA A 469 2.91 -4.85 -22.72
CA ALA A 469 3.12 -3.95 -23.86
C ALA A 469 3.95 -2.72 -23.50
N VAL A 470 3.72 -2.14 -22.31
CA VAL A 470 4.51 -1.02 -21.78
C VAL A 470 5.99 -1.43 -21.73
N ASP A 471 6.30 -2.56 -21.11
CA ASP A 471 7.65 -3.11 -20.99
C ASP A 471 8.30 -3.41 -22.33
N GLY A 472 7.52 -4.01 -23.25
CA GLY A 472 7.87 -4.15 -24.66
C GLY A 472 8.35 -2.84 -25.29
N GLY A 473 7.60 -1.77 -25.06
CA GLY A 473 7.88 -0.45 -25.63
C GLY A 473 9.03 0.31 -24.97
N ILE A 474 9.32 0.12 -23.68
CA ILE A 474 10.44 0.77 -22.99
C ILE A 474 11.77 0.33 -23.61
N GLY A 475 11.91 -0.97 -23.90
CA GLY A 475 13.01 -1.51 -24.71
C GLY A 475 14.29 -1.79 -23.94
N TYR A 476 14.18 -2.15 -22.65
CA TYR A 476 15.29 -2.71 -21.85
C TYR A 476 15.61 -4.16 -22.27
N TYR A 477 16.72 -4.70 -21.75
CA TYR A 477 17.13 -6.08 -22.01
C TYR A 477 16.12 -7.06 -21.43
N TYR A 478 15.51 -7.88 -22.30
CA TYR A 478 14.49 -8.84 -21.88
C TYR A 478 15.04 -9.89 -20.91
N SER A 479 14.39 -10.02 -19.76
CA SER A 479 14.41 -11.20 -18.91
C SER A 479 13.03 -11.38 -18.28
N PRO A 480 12.53 -12.64 -18.12
CA PRO A 480 11.26 -12.89 -17.44
C PRO A 480 11.20 -12.27 -16.04
N ALA A 481 12.29 -12.39 -15.27
CA ALA A 481 12.38 -11.82 -13.92
C ALA A 481 12.26 -10.28 -13.89
N GLU A 482 12.75 -9.58 -14.92
CA GLU A 482 12.62 -8.11 -14.96
C GLU A 482 11.19 -7.69 -15.34
N ASP A 483 10.58 -8.39 -16.29
CA ASP A 483 9.19 -8.15 -16.70
C ASP A 483 8.23 -8.41 -15.52
N ALA A 484 8.41 -9.53 -14.80
CA ALA A 484 7.63 -9.85 -13.59
C ALA A 484 7.73 -8.73 -12.55
N ARG A 485 8.96 -8.38 -12.12
CA ARG A 485 9.21 -7.33 -11.13
C ARG A 485 8.58 -5.98 -11.50
N ARG A 486 8.63 -5.61 -12.78
CA ARG A 486 8.00 -4.37 -13.27
C ARG A 486 6.48 -4.44 -13.22
N CYS A 487 5.91 -5.61 -13.49
CA CYS A 487 4.49 -5.83 -13.30
C CYS A 487 4.10 -5.75 -11.82
N ASP A 488 4.92 -6.22 -10.88
CA ASP A 488 4.64 -6.09 -9.45
C ASP A 488 4.68 -4.65 -8.99
N TYR A 489 5.66 -3.88 -9.46
CA TYR A 489 5.67 -2.43 -9.23
C TYR A 489 4.44 -1.74 -9.80
N PHE A 490 3.89 -2.24 -10.90
CA PHE A 490 2.66 -1.74 -11.48
C PHE A 490 1.44 -2.14 -10.65
N LYS A 491 1.31 -3.41 -10.25
CA LYS A 491 0.22 -3.92 -9.39
C LYS A 491 0.18 -3.18 -8.06
N ALA A 492 1.31 -3.02 -7.37
CA ALA A 492 1.38 -2.26 -6.12
C ALA A 492 0.93 -0.80 -6.28
N ALA A 493 1.44 -0.11 -7.30
CA ALA A 493 1.05 1.28 -7.56
C ALA A 493 -0.41 1.39 -8.01
N LEU A 494 -0.91 0.44 -8.79
CA LEU A 494 -2.29 0.41 -9.26
C LEU A 494 -3.25 0.21 -8.10
N ARG A 495 -2.96 -0.72 -7.19
CA ARG A 495 -3.73 -0.96 -5.96
C ARG A 495 -3.88 0.34 -5.18
N TYR A 496 -2.77 1.02 -4.91
CA TYR A 496 -2.78 2.30 -4.20
C TYR A 496 -3.62 3.36 -4.95
N PHE A 497 -3.32 3.63 -6.23
CA PHE A 497 -4.06 4.64 -6.99
C PHE A 497 -5.52 4.24 -7.31
N ASN A 498 -5.93 3.00 -7.03
CA ASN A 498 -7.28 2.49 -7.19
C ASN A 498 -8.02 2.32 -5.86
N GLY A 499 -7.53 2.94 -4.77
CA GLY A 499 -8.26 2.97 -3.50
C GLY A 499 -8.07 1.72 -2.63
N GLY A 500 -6.91 1.06 -2.75
CA GLY A 500 -6.50 -0.04 -1.88
C GLY A 500 -6.75 -1.42 -2.47
N GLU A 501 -7.41 -1.51 -3.62
CA GLU A 501 -7.75 -2.77 -4.29
C GLU A 501 -7.29 -2.76 -5.76
N LEU A 502 -6.93 -3.92 -6.30
CA LEU A 502 -6.77 -4.06 -7.73
C LEU A 502 -8.13 -4.04 -8.46
N PRO A 503 -8.20 -3.56 -9.71
CA PRO A 503 -9.43 -3.65 -10.50
C PRO A 503 -9.82 -5.10 -10.81
N ASP A 504 -11.11 -5.37 -10.96
CA ASP A 504 -11.70 -6.67 -11.39
C ASP A 504 -11.34 -7.10 -12.83
N ALA A 505 -10.34 -6.48 -13.45
CA ALA A 505 -9.92 -6.74 -14.81
C ALA A 505 -8.52 -7.39 -14.83
N ASP A 506 -8.36 -8.39 -15.70
CA ASP A 506 -7.08 -9.08 -15.90
C ASP A 506 -5.95 -8.09 -16.21
N ILE A 507 -4.88 -8.16 -15.41
CA ILE A 507 -3.65 -7.40 -15.65
C ILE A 507 -2.73 -8.24 -16.53
N ASN A 508 -2.43 -7.76 -17.74
CA ASN A 508 -1.52 -8.48 -18.64
C ASN A 508 -0.07 -8.09 -18.38
N CYS A 509 0.65 -8.96 -17.66
CA CYS A 509 2.09 -8.84 -17.44
C CYS A 509 2.95 -9.45 -18.56
N VAL A 510 2.36 -10.21 -19.49
CA VAL A 510 3.13 -10.94 -20.51
C VAL A 510 3.57 -10.00 -21.62
N ARG A 511 4.88 -9.82 -21.78
CA ARG A 511 5.46 -8.97 -22.81
C ARG A 511 5.17 -9.44 -24.24
N HIS A 512 4.82 -8.51 -25.14
CA HIS A 512 4.54 -8.77 -26.56
C HIS A 512 5.03 -7.70 -27.56
#